data_AF-A0A925YQM0-F1
#
_entry.id   AF-A0A925YQM0-F1
#
_cell.length_a   1.000
_cell.length_b   1.000
_cell.length_c   1.000
_cell.angle_alpha   90.00
_cell.angle_beta   90.00
_cell.angle_gamma   90.00
#
_symmetry.space_group_name_H-M   'P 1'
#
loop_
_entity.id
_entity.type
_entity.pdbx_description
1 polymer ?
#
loop_
_entity_poly.entity_id
_entity_poly.type
_entity_poly.pdbx_seq_one_letter_code
_entity_poly.pdbx_strand_id
1 'polypeptide(L)'
;MTDDIVAALKTVFDPEIPVDIYELGLIYKVDIDDDRNVAIEMTLTAPGCPVAGEMPVWVENAVSTVAGVASVKVTIVFDPPWDHSRMSDEARVALNMW
;
A
#
# COMPACT_ATOMS: atom_id res chain seq x y z
N MET A 1 -11.77 -5.40 10.80
CA MET A 1 -10.29 -5.56 10.77
C MET A 1 -9.74 -5.40 9.37
N THR A 2 -10.14 -6.20 8.38
CA THR A 2 -9.70 -5.98 6.99
C THR A 2 -10.09 -4.59 6.48
N ASP A 3 -11.33 -4.15 6.71
CA ASP A 3 -11.78 -2.80 6.32
C ASP A 3 -11.01 -1.69 7.03
N ASP A 4 -10.63 -1.90 8.30
CA ASP A 4 -9.85 -0.94 9.08
C ASP A 4 -8.40 -0.83 8.58
N ILE A 5 -7.82 -1.96 8.16
CA ILE A 5 -6.49 -2.01 7.53
C ILE A 5 -6.54 -1.31 6.18
N VAL A 6 -7.56 -1.57 5.36
CA VAL A 6 -7.74 -0.88 4.08
C VAL A 6 -7.90 0.63 4.30
N ALA A 7 -8.70 1.05 5.29
CA ALA A 7 -8.84 2.46 5.64
C ALA A 7 -7.51 3.09 6.07
N ALA A 8 -6.70 2.37 6.86
CA ALA A 8 -5.35 2.82 7.25
C ALA A 8 -4.42 2.94 6.03
N LEU A 9 -4.43 1.98 5.12
CA LEU A 9 -3.64 2.03 3.88
C LEU A 9 -4.02 3.23 2.99
N LYS A 10 -5.32 3.58 2.92
CA LYS A 10 -5.80 4.77 2.20
C LYS A 10 -5.36 6.11 2.81
N THR A 11 -4.76 6.11 4.00
CA THR A 11 -4.16 7.32 4.59
C THR A 11 -2.73 7.57 4.13
N VAL A 12 -2.10 6.59 3.46
CA VAL A 12 -0.74 6.69 2.94
C VAL A 12 -0.81 7.06 1.46
N PHE A 13 -0.19 8.19 1.13
CA PHE A 13 -0.17 8.74 -0.23
C PHE A 13 1.22 8.65 -0.85
N ASP A 14 1.27 8.44 -2.16
CA ASP A 14 2.52 8.57 -2.91
C ASP A 14 2.90 10.07 -3.00
N PRO A 15 4.14 10.47 -2.69
CA PRO A 15 4.55 11.87 -2.73
C PRO A 15 4.76 12.41 -4.16
N GLU A 16 4.95 11.52 -5.14
CA GLU A 16 5.08 11.87 -6.56
C GLU A 16 3.71 11.87 -7.26
N ILE A 17 2.79 11.01 -6.82
CA ILE A 17 1.43 10.89 -7.37
C ILE A 17 0.41 11.13 -6.24
N PRO A 18 -0.43 12.20 -6.29
CA PRO A 18 -1.32 12.60 -5.20
C PRO A 18 -2.57 11.69 -5.05
N VAL A 19 -2.36 10.38 -5.00
CA VAL A 19 -3.34 9.31 -4.85
C VAL A 19 -2.82 8.34 -3.79
N ASP A 20 -3.72 7.71 -3.04
CA ASP A 20 -3.32 6.75 -2.03
C ASP A 20 -2.78 5.45 -2.64
N ILE A 21 -1.89 4.78 -1.91
CA ILE A 21 -1.20 3.59 -2.39
C ILE A 21 -2.14 2.40 -2.63
N TYR A 22 -3.32 2.40 -2.02
CA TYR A 22 -4.31 1.34 -2.18
C TYR A 22 -5.03 1.50 -3.51
N GLU A 23 -5.54 2.69 -3.80
CA GLU A 23 -6.20 3.03 -5.08
C GLU A 23 -5.21 3.01 -6.26
N LEU A 24 -3.93 3.34 -6.03
CA LEU A 24 -2.87 3.14 -7.02
C LEU A 24 -2.60 1.66 -7.34
N GLY A 25 -3.09 0.73 -6.54
CA GLY A 25 -2.85 -0.70 -6.72
C GLY A 25 -1.41 -1.11 -6.38
N LEU A 26 -0.75 -0.39 -5.46
CA LEU A 26 0.60 -0.74 -5.00
C LEU A 26 0.58 -1.86 -3.96
N ILE A 27 -0.56 -2.12 -3.31
CA ILE A 27 -0.74 -3.20 -2.35
C ILE A 27 -1.15 -4.47 -3.10
N TYR A 28 -0.29 -5.49 -3.09
CA TYR A 28 -0.53 -6.74 -3.81
C TYR A 28 -1.19 -7.80 -2.93
N LYS A 29 -0.77 -7.88 -1.66
CA LYS A 29 -1.28 -8.86 -0.72
C LYS A 29 -1.32 -8.27 0.68
N VAL A 30 -2.38 -8.60 1.40
CA VAL A 30 -2.49 -8.40 2.85
C VAL A 30 -2.89 -9.75 3.44
N ASP A 31 -2.04 -10.29 4.31
CA ASP A 31 -2.24 -11.54 5.01
C ASP A 31 -2.31 -11.28 6.51
N ILE A 32 -3.22 -11.95 7.20
CA ILE A 32 -3.44 -11.77 8.63
C ILE A 32 -3.46 -13.16 9.26
N ASP A 33 -2.54 -13.42 10.17
CA ASP A 33 -2.48 -14.70 10.88
C ASP A 33 -3.40 -14.73 12.11
N ASP A 34 -3.50 -15.91 12.73
CA ASP A 34 -4.32 -16.14 13.93
C ASP A 34 -3.84 -15.34 15.15
N ASP A 35 -2.57 -14.93 15.17
CA ASP A 35 -1.96 -14.10 16.22
C ASP A 35 -2.14 -12.59 15.97
N ARG A 36 -2.85 -12.22 14.89
CA ARG A 36 -3.09 -10.83 14.45
C ARG A 36 -1.82 -10.11 14.00
N ASN A 37 -0.84 -10.83 13.48
CA ASN A 37 0.25 -10.25 12.72
C ASN A 37 -0.20 -10.00 11.28
N VAL A 38 0.15 -8.85 10.74
CA VAL A 38 -0.22 -8.43 9.39
C VAL A 38 1.03 -8.46 8.51
N ALA A 39 1.02 -9.29 7.47
CA ALA A 39 2.04 -9.31 6.44
C ALA A 39 1.50 -8.63 5.18
N ILE A 40 2.22 -7.62 4.69
CA ILE A 40 1.83 -6.84 3.52
C ILE A 40 2.91 -6.99 2.46
N GLU A 41 2.51 -7.38 1.26
CA GLU A 41 3.35 -7.32 0.07
C GLU A 41 2.91 -6.12 -0.76
N MET A 42 3.85 -5.22 -1.03
CA MET A 42 3.61 -4.05 -1.83
C MET A 42 4.68 -3.86 -2.90
N THR A 43 4.40 -3.01 -3.87
CA THR A 43 5.35 -2.63 -4.92
C THR A 43 5.49 -1.11 -4.98
N LEU A 44 6.34 -0.65 -5.89
CA LEU A 44 6.56 0.77 -6.16
C LEU A 44 6.30 1.06 -7.62
N THR A 45 5.91 2.30 -7.91
CA THR A 45 5.76 2.80 -9.28
C THR A 45 7.08 2.78 -10.06
N ALA A 46 8.22 2.91 -9.37
CA ALA A 46 9.55 2.83 -9.97
C ALA A 46 10.60 2.16 -9.04
N PRO A 47 11.48 1.28 -9.56
CA PRO A 47 12.48 0.54 -8.79
C PRO A 47 13.66 1.39 -8.26
N GLY A 48 13.65 2.70 -8.48
CA GLY A 48 14.70 3.64 -8.04
C GLY A 48 14.19 4.83 -7.24
N CYS A 49 12.92 4.83 -6.82
CA CYS A 49 12.36 5.94 -6.05
C CYS A 49 13.09 6.05 -4.70
N PRO A 50 13.59 7.24 -4.28
CA PRO A 50 14.25 7.41 -2.98
C PRO A 50 13.33 7.03 -1.80
N VAL A 51 12.02 7.09 -2.03
CA VAL A 51 10.98 6.75 -1.06
C VAL A 51 10.86 5.23 -0.85
N ALA A 52 11.52 4.40 -1.67
CA ALA A 52 11.51 2.94 -1.51
C ALA A 52 11.94 2.47 -0.11
N GLY A 53 12.81 3.23 0.57
CA GLY A 53 13.21 2.93 1.94
C GLY A 53 12.21 3.40 3.00
N GLU A 54 11.41 4.43 2.70
CA GLU A 54 10.53 5.09 3.68
C GLU A 54 9.07 4.64 3.55
N MET A 55 8.61 4.34 2.34
CA MET A 55 7.22 3.95 2.06
C MET A 55 6.79 2.71 2.84
N PRO A 56 7.59 1.62 2.92
CA PRO A 56 7.23 0.47 3.75
C PRO A 56 7.03 0.85 5.21
N VAL A 57 7.88 1.74 5.74
CA VAL A 57 7.81 2.20 7.13
C VAL A 57 6.54 3.03 7.36
N TRP A 58 6.14 3.86 6.40
CA TRP A 58 4.87 4.61 6.50
C TRP A 58 3.67 3.68 6.51
N VAL A 59 3.69 2.63 5.67
CA VAL A 59 2.65 1.60 5.62
C VAL A 59 2.59 0.80 6.92
N GLU A 60 3.75 0.33 7.42
CA GLU A 60 3.85 -0.36 8.71
C GLU A 60 3.27 0.48 9.83
N ASN A 61 3.68 1.75 9.91
CA ASN A 61 3.19 2.68 10.93
C ASN A 61 1.68 2.89 10.83
N ALA A 62 1.15 3.17 9.64
CA ALA A 62 -0.29 3.37 9.44
C ALA A 62 -1.10 2.15 9.92
N VAL A 63 -0.72 0.95 9.47
CA VAL A 63 -1.45 -0.29 9.81
C VAL A 63 -1.24 -0.68 11.28
N SER A 64 -0.10 -0.37 11.88
CA SER A 64 0.16 -0.65 13.29
C SER A 64 -0.75 0.14 14.24
N THR A 65 -1.35 1.25 13.78
CA THR A 65 -2.32 2.02 14.58
C THR A 65 -3.71 1.38 14.63
N VAL A 66 -3.97 0.37 13.79
CA VAL A 66 -5.26 -0.32 13.74
C VAL A 66 -5.46 -1.17 15.00
N ALA A 67 -6.58 -0.94 15.68
CA ALA A 67 -6.89 -1.64 16.92
C ALA A 67 -6.94 -3.16 16.70
N GLY A 68 -6.14 -3.89 17.48
CA GLY A 68 -6.09 -5.35 17.44
C GLY A 68 -4.94 -5.92 16.60
N VAL A 69 -4.22 -5.10 15.84
CA VAL A 69 -2.98 -5.53 15.16
C VAL A 69 -1.88 -5.76 16.20
N ALA A 70 -1.21 -6.92 16.14
CA ALA A 70 -0.12 -7.27 17.05
C ALA A 70 1.24 -6.83 16.50
N SER A 71 1.49 -7.10 15.23
CA SER A 71 2.68 -6.64 14.51
C SER A 71 2.37 -6.45 13.03
N VAL A 72 3.17 -5.62 12.35
CA VAL A 72 3.08 -5.41 10.90
C VAL A 72 4.45 -5.63 10.29
N LYS A 73 4.48 -6.32 9.16
CA LYS A 73 5.68 -6.48 8.34
C LYS A 73 5.34 -6.18 6.89
N VAL A 74 6.01 -5.20 6.31
CA VAL A 74 5.85 -4.84 4.89
C VAL A 74 7.06 -5.33 4.11
N THR A 75 6.80 -6.00 2.99
CA THR A 75 7.83 -6.47 2.05
C THR A 75 7.60 -5.84 0.70
N ILE A 76 8.66 -5.25 0.13
CA ILE A 76 8.63 -4.76 -1.25
C ILE A 76 8.89 -5.93 -2.21
N VAL A 77 8.00 -6.10 -3.17
CA VAL A 77 8.13 -7.02 -4.30
C VAL A 77 8.15 -6.23 -5.61
N PHE A 78 8.98 -6.66 -6.54
CA PHE A 78 9.11 -6.05 -7.88
C PHE A 78 8.54 -6.92 -8.99
N ASP A 79 8.08 -8.13 -8.66
CA ASP A 79 7.49 -9.07 -9.59
C ASP A 79 6.11 -9.50 -9.08
N PRO A 80 5.02 -9.29 -9.85
CA PRO A 80 4.98 -8.60 -11.14
C PRO A 80 5.30 -7.10 -11.02
N PRO A 81 5.91 -6.48 -12.05
CA PRO A 81 6.12 -5.04 -12.05
C PRO A 81 4.77 -4.31 -12.02
N TRP A 82 4.74 -3.15 -11.38
CA TRP A 82 3.56 -2.31 -11.36
C TRP A 82 3.31 -1.67 -12.72
N ASP A 83 2.04 -1.53 -13.10
CA ASP A 83 1.61 -0.78 -14.27
C ASP A 83 0.22 -0.15 -14.04
N HIS A 84 -0.10 0.85 -14.86
CA HIS A 84 -1.34 1.64 -14.76
C HIS A 84 -2.64 0.83 -14.86
N SER A 85 -2.61 -0.41 -15.38
CA SER A 85 -3.78 -1.29 -15.41
C SER A 85 -4.23 -1.71 -14.00
N ARG A 86 -3.35 -1.59 -13.00
CA ARG A 86 -3.63 -1.93 -11.59
C ARG A 86 -4.32 -0.82 -10.81
N MET A 87 -4.32 0.40 -11.32
CA MET A 87 -5.04 1.52 -10.70
C MET A 87 -6.54 1.29 -10.73
N SER A 88 -7.22 1.67 -9.65
CA SER A 88 -8.68 1.73 -9.60
C SER A 88 -9.23 2.76 -10.59
N ASP A 89 -10.52 2.67 -10.90
CA ASP A 89 -11.17 3.64 -11.77
C ASP A 89 -11.18 5.04 -11.11
N GLU A 90 -11.27 5.09 -9.79
CA GLU A 90 -11.15 6.30 -8.98
C GLU A 90 -9.77 6.97 -9.15
N ALA A 91 -8.69 6.18 -9.09
CA ALA A 91 -7.34 6.69 -9.31
C ALA A 91 -7.13 7.21 -10.75
N ARG A 92 -7.69 6.50 -11.75
CA ARG A 92 -7.63 6.95 -13.16
C ARG A 92 -8.36 8.28 -13.39
N VAL A 93 -9.51 8.47 -12.74
CA VAL A 93 -10.26 9.74 -12.76
C VAL A 93 -9.45 10.85 -12.10
N ALA A 94 -8.86 10.60 -10.93
CA ALA A 94 -8.06 11.59 -10.21
C ALA A 94 -6.84 12.09 -11.03
N LEU A 95 -6.26 11.20 -11.85
CA LEU A 95 -5.13 11.51 -12.72
C LEU A 95 -5.53 11.99 -14.13
N ASN A 96 -6.83 12.18 -14.39
CA ASN A 96 -7.35 12.60 -15.70
C ASN A 96 -6.88 11.71 -16.87
N MET A 97 -6.76 10.40 -16.65
CA MET A 97 -6.22 9.42 -17.62
C MET A 97 -7.31 8.79 -18.52
N TRP A 98 -8.23 9.61 -19.02
CA TRP A 98 -9.29 9.19 -19.96
C TRP A 98 -8.92 9.45 -21.41
#